data_AF-R6M7L4-F1
#
_entry.id   AF-R6M7L4-F1
#
_cell.length_a   1.000
_cell.length_b   1.000
_cell.length_c   1.000
_cell.angle_alpha   90.00
_cell.angle_beta   90.00
_cell.angle_gamma   90.00
#
_symmetry.space_group_name_H-M   'P 1'
#
loop_
_entity.id
_entity.type
_entity.pdbx_description
1 polymer ?
#
loop_
_entity_poly.entity_id
_entity_poly.type
_entity_poly.pdbx_seq_one_letter_code
_entity_poly.pdbx_strand_id
1 'polypeptide(L)'
;MMQKKIKFGSSKKSIILSIKKNKLIKQTKKINIGNSLLIFKIIESGILDSSIKKIGGVPIYSNNKPVLKKDYVDSYNHYVYVLDNFIHYFYDNFNYNIDSEYEIIAACLKNNSDILLCNKYVFDNDNIKYYRREYDKIIVSNFYYNICTFKEELNEYFEDFSVKVDKLNIDDANDIEKLLNMLKVIYLYNNDKHVVLSLFNKVTMDTYKFYLDGFEFMFYSYFNMRKSKN
;
A
#
# COMPACT_ATOMS: atom_id res chain seq x y z
N MET A 1 -52.85 9.43 8.11
CA MET A 1 -51.49 9.71 8.59
C MET A 1 -50.67 8.42 8.63
N MET A 2 -49.80 8.18 7.64
CA MET A 2 -48.85 7.07 7.69
C MET A 2 -47.58 7.52 8.44
N GLN A 3 -47.30 6.89 9.59
CA GLN A 3 -46.01 7.04 10.27
C GLN A 3 -44.94 6.32 9.46
N LYS A 4 -44.02 7.08 8.84
CA LYS A 4 -42.76 6.55 8.29
C LYS A 4 -41.91 6.01 9.44
N LYS A 5 -41.75 4.68 9.51
CA LYS A 5 -40.72 4.05 10.36
C LYS A 5 -39.34 4.49 9.87
N ILE A 6 -38.67 5.32 10.67
CA ILE A 6 -37.26 5.68 10.48
C ILE A 6 -36.42 4.41 10.71
N LYS A 7 -35.73 3.94 9.67
CA LYS A 7 -34.79 2.81 9.76
C LYS A 7 -33.50 3.25 10.47
N PHE A 8 -33.36 2.90 11.76
CA PHE A 8 -32.15 3.09 12.57
C PHE A 8 -30.99 2.10 12.25
N GLY A 9 -30.83 1.69 10.99
CA GLY A 9 -29.85 0.66 10.59
C GLY A 9 -28.40 1.15 10.47
N SER A 10 -28.17 2.47 10.38
CA SER A 10 -26.85 3.07 10.07
C SER A 10 -26.00 3.43 11.29
N SER A 11 -26.58 3.57 12.49
CA SER A 11 -25.88 4.14 13.65
C SER A 11 -24.88 3.17 14.31
N LYS A 12 -25.24 1.89 14.50
CA LYS A 12 -24.42 0.93 15.25
C LYS A 12 -23.09 0.60 14.56
N LYS A 13 -23.10 0.42 13.23
CA LYS A 13 -21.88 0.13 12.44
C LYS A 13 -20.91 1.32 12.43
N SER A 14 -21.45 2.54 12.35
CA SER A 14 -20.66 3.77 12.44
C SER A 14 -20.00 3.92 13.83
N ILE A 15 -20.76 3.69 14.91
CA ILE A 15 -20.25 3.73 16.28
C ILE A 15 -19.11 2.72 16.50
N ILE A 16 -19.28 1.47 16.03
CA ILE A 16 -18.25 0.42 16.18
C ILE A 16 -16.96 0.84 15.46
N LEU A 17 -17.05 1.35 14.23
CA LEU A 17 -15.88 1.82 13.49
C LEU A 17 -15.15 2.94 14.25
N SER A 18 -15.87 3.94 14.74
CA SER A 18 -15.29 5.04 15.52
C SER A 18 -14.57 4.56 16.78
N ILE A 19 -15.14 3.58 17.51
CA ILE A 19 -14.49 2.96 18.67
C ILE A 19 -13.18 2.28 18.26
N LYS A 20 -13.18 1.53 17.15
CA LYS A 20 -11.99 0.83 16.66
C LYS A 20 -10.90 1.81 16.21
N LYS A 21 -11.26 2.87 15.48
CA LYS A 21 -10.33 3.95 15.11
C LYS A 21 -9.71 4.62 16.33
N ASN A 22 -10.53 5.01 17.30
CA ASN A 22 -10.06 5.61 18.55
C ASN A 22 -9.11 4.70 19.32
N LYS A 23 -9.34 3.37 19.28
CA LYS A 23 -8.41 2.40 19.87
C LYS A 23 -7.07 2.39 19.14
N LEU A 24 -7.06 2.35 17.80
CA LEU A 24 -5.82 2.41 17.02
C LEU A 24 -5.05 3.72 17.25
N ILE A 25 -5.73 4.87 17.23
CA ILE A 25 -5.16 6.19 17.52
C ILE A 25 -4.55 6.25 18.93
N LYS A 26 -5.16 5.58 19.91
CA LYS A 26 -4.57 5.47 21.24
C LYS A 26 -3.32 4.61 21.24
N GLN A 27 -3.28 3.54 20.43
CA GLN A 27 -2.09 2.70 20.32
C GLN A 27 -0.94 3.44 19.66
N THR A 28 -1.16 4.19 18.57
CA THR A 28 -0.09 4.93 17.88
C THR A 28 0.68 5.90 18.78
N LYS A 29 0.07 6.35 19.88
CA LYS A 29 0.68 7.21 20.91
C LYS A 29 1.39 6.44 22.03
N LYS A 30 1.08 5.15 22.20
CA LYS A 30 1.55 4.31 23.33
C LYS A 30 2.71 3.41 22.96
N ILE A 31 2.72 2.88 21.73
CA ILE A 31 3.76 1.96 21.27
C ILE A 31 4.87 2.74 20.59
N ASN A 32 6.09 2.20 20.65
CA ASN A 32 7.25 2.80 20.01
C ASN A 32 7.25 2.47 18.52
N ILE A 33 6.90 3.44 17.66
CA ILE A 33 6.83 3.33 16.20
C ILE A 33 7.42 4.58 15.56
N GLY A 34 8.01 4.43 14.37
CA GLY A 34 8.67 5.53 13.66
C GLY A 34 7.68 6.52 13.01
N ASN A 35 6.55 6.01 12.50
CA ASN A 35 5.67 6.76 11.59
C ASN A 35 4.33 7.16 12.21
N SER A 36 4.31 7.48 13.51
CA SER A 36 3.08 7.70 14.28
C SER A 36 2.13 8.76 13.69
N LEU A 37 2.66 9.88 13.18
CA LEU A 37 1.88 10.98 12.58
C LEU A 37 1.23 10.57 11.25
N LEU A 38 2.00 9.93 10.37
CA LEU A 38 1.49 9.45 9.09
C LEU A 38 0.41 8.38 9.29
N ILE A 39 0.67 7.43 10.19
CA ILE A 39 -0.29 6.38 10.55
C ILE A 39 -1.58 6.98 11.11
N PHE A 40 -1.47 7.99 11.97
CA PHE A 40 -2.63 8.72 12.48
C PHE A 40 -3.46 9.32 11.33
N LYS A 41 -2.81 10.05 10.41
CA LYS A 41 -3.46 10.64 9.22
C LYS A 41 -4.15 9.59 8.35
N ILE A 42 -3.51 8.43 8.15
CA ILE A 42 -4.06 7.29 7.39
C ILE A 42 -5.31 6.68 8.05
N ILE A 43 -5.31 6.53 9.38
CA ILE A 43 -6.48 5.98 10.10
C ILE A 43 -7.66 6.97 10.02
N GLU A 44 -7.39 8.26 10.21
CA GLU A 44 -8.42 9.29 10.20
C GLU A 44 -9.08 9.45 8.82
N SER A 45 -8.31 9.39 7.73
CA SER A 45 -8.81 9.60 6.37
C SER A 45 -9.86 8.59 5.91
N GLY A 46 -9.94 7.44 6.58
CA GLY A 46 -10.94 6.40 6.33
C GLY A 46 -10.60 5.44 5.20
N ILE A 47 -9.41 5.56 4.59
CA ILE A 47 -8.95 4.59 3.57
C ILE A 47 -8.86 3.17 4.12
N LEU A 48 -8.61 3.02 5.42
CA LEU A 48 -8.53 1.73 6.12
C LEU A 48 -9.85 1.31 6.78
N ASP A 49 -10.98 1.98 6.52
CA ASP A 49 -12.24 1.68 7.20
C ASP A 49 -12.70 0.23 7.02
N SER A 50 -12.47 -0.33 5.83
CA SER A 50 -12.82 -1.72 5.52
C SER A 50 -12.04 -2.70 6.38
N SER A 51 -10.71 -2.56 6.45
CA SER A 51 -9.84 -3.42 7.26
C SER A 51 -10.06 -3.19 8.76
N ILE A 52 -10.17 -1.94 9.21
CA ILE A 52 -10.39 -1.60 10.63
C ILE A 52 -11.67 -2.24 11.17
N LYS A 53 -12.75 -2.31 10.37
CA LYS A 53 -13.99 -3.00 10.76
C LYS A 53 -13.76 -4.47 11.10
N LYS A 54 -12.81 -5.13 10.45
CA LYS A 54 -12.51 -6.57 10.60
C LYS A 54 -11.61 -6.92 11.79
N ILE A 55 -10.99 -5.94 12.46
CA ILE A 55 -10.08 -6.22 13.60
C ILE A 55 -10.84 -6.97 14.72
N GLY A 56 -10.41 -8.19 15.02
CA GLY A 56 -11.09 -9.10 15.95
C GLY A 56 -10.78 -8.90 17.44
N GLY A 57 -9.67 -8.22 17.78
CA GLY A 57 -9.22 -8.11 19.18
C GLY A 57 -8.56 -9.39 19.70
N VAL A 58 -8.15 -10.29 18.81
CA VAL A 58 -7.52 -11.58 19.13
C VAL A 58 -6.02 -11.41 19.44
N PRO A 59 -5.42 -12.28 20.26
CA PRO A 59 -3.98 -12.31 20.45
C PRO A 59 -3.26 -12.83 19.20
N ILE A 60 -2.16 -12.19 18.84
CA ILE A 60 -1.20 -12.62 17.83
C ILE A 60 0.04 -13.16 18.54
N TYR A 61 0.23 -14.47 18.47
CA TYR A 61 1.31 -15.15 19.18
C TYR A 61 2.65 -14.95 18.49
N SER A 62 3.70 -14.85 19.30
CA SER A 62 5.08 -14.67 18.86
C SER A 62 5.97 -15.71 19.50
N ASN A 63 6.88 -16.28 18.71
CA ASN A 63 7.93 -17.16 19.22
C ASN A 63 9.08 -16.37 19.86
N ASN A 64 9.11 -15.04 19.70
CA ASN A 64 10.16 -14.14 20.18
C ASN A 64 9.92 -13.63 21.60
N LYS A 65 9.78 -14.55 22.56
CA LYS A 65 9.61 -14.25 24.00
C LYS A 65 10.64 -13.27 24.59
N PRO A 66 11.93 -13.26 24.20
CA PRO A 66 12.89 -12.31 24.79
C PRO A 66 12.60 -10.84 24.47
N VAL A 67 11.94 -10.57 23.33
CA VAL A 67 11.62 -9.20 22.87
C VAL A 67 10.34 -8.68 23.52
N LEU A 68 9.40 -9.58 23.82
CA LEU A 68 8.09 -9.23 24.35
C LEU A 68 7.95 -9.60 25.83
N LYS A 69 7.32 -8.72 26.63
CA LYS A 69 6.94 -9.06 28.01
C LYS A 69 5.91 -10.21 28.09
N LYS A 70 5.22 -10.52 27.00
CA LYS A 70 4.22 -11.58 26.85
C LYS A 70 4.52 -12.39 25.60
N ASP A 71 4.02 -13.60 25.49
CA ASP A 71 4.11 -14.44 24.29
C ASP A 71 3.17 -14.00 23.15
N TYR A 72 2.45 -12.89 23.31
CA TYR A 72 1.54 -12.35 22.31
C TYR A 72 1.49 -10.83 22.29
N VAL A 73 0.98 -10.30 21.17
CA VAL A 73 0.60 -8.90 20.98
C VAL A 73 -0.89 -8.85 20.65
N ASP A 74 -1.63 -7.85 21.13
CA ASP A 74 -3.03 -7.69 20.73
C ASP A 74 -3.15 -7.27 19.25
N SER A 75 -4.23 -7.70 18.59
CA SER A 75 -4.43 -7.40 17.16
C SER A 75 -4.47 -5.91 16.81
N TYR A 76 -4.73 -4.99 17.76
CA TYR A 76 -4.69 -3.56 17.48
C TYR A 76 -3.26 -3.04 17.44
N ASN A 77 -2.43 -3.45 18.39
CA ASN A 77 -1.00 -3.16 18.36
C ASN A 77 -0.33 -3.79 17.15
N HIS A 78 -0.63 -5.05 16.85
CA HIS A 78 -0.07 -5.74 15.69
C HIS A 78 -0.48 -5.07 14.37
N TYR A 79 -1.73 -4.64 14.22
CA TYR A 79 -2.17 -3.85 13.06
C TYR A 79 -1.31 -2.60 12.84
N VAL A 80 -1.03 -1.85 13.92
CA VAL A 80 -0.19 -0.64 13.84
C VAL A 80 1.28 -1.00 13.55
N TYR A 81 1.81 -2.08 14.12
CA TYR A 81 3.16 -2.55 13.82
C TYR A 81 3.33 -2.98 12.35
N VAL A 82 2.36 -3.71 11.79
CA VAL A 82 2.42 -4.11 10.37
C VAL A 82 2.38 -2.87 9.46
N LEU A 83 1.56 -1.88 9.81
CA LEU A 83 1.49 -0.63 9.05
C LEU A 83 2.78 0.19 9.15
N ASP A 84 3.36 0.31 10.35
CA ASP A 84 4.64 0.99 10.55
C ASP A 84 5.78 0.28 9.81
N ASN A 85 5.81 -1.06 9.84
CA ASN A 85 6.81 -1.85 9.14
C ASN A 85 6.66 -1.76 7.61
N PHE A 86 5.44 -1.70 7.09
CA PHE A 86 5.17 -1.43 5.68
C PHE A 86 5.72 -0.06 5.25
N ILE A 87 5.51 0.99 6.06
CA ILE A 87 6.00 2.34 5.75
C ILE A 87 7.53 2.38 5.70
N HIS A 88 8.21 1.79 6.70
CA HIS A 88 9.68 1.68 6.67
C HIS A 88 10.16 0.91 5.43
N TYR A 89 9.54 -0.23 5.15
CA TYR A 89 9.87 -1.02 3.97
C TYR A 89 9.69 -0.22 2.68
N PHE A 90 8.64 0.60 2.59
CA PHE A 90 8.43 1.48 1.45
C PHE A 90 9.58 2.49 1.30
N TYR A 91 10.00 3.17 2.37
CA TYR A 91 11.10 4.13 2.30
C TYR A 91 12.44 3.51 1.89
N ASP A 92 12.75 2.31 2.40
CA ASP A 92 13.96 1.58 2.02
C ASP A 92 14.01 1.28 0.51
N ASN A 93 12.85 1.15 -0.13
CA ASN A 93 12.74 0.84 -1.56
C ASN A 93 12.73 2.06 -2.48
N PHE A 94 12.29 3.23 -2.00
CA PHE A 94 12.06 4.42 -2.83
C PHE A 94 12.87 5.66 -2.42
N ASN A 95 13.80 5.55 -1.45
CA ASN A 95 14.70 6.64 -0.98
C ASN A 95 14.00 8.01 -0.91
N TYR A 96 13.00 8.06 -0.03
CA TYR A 96 11.90 9.02 -0.13
C TYR A 96 12.35 10.48 0.08
N ASN A 97 12.07 11.36 -0.89
CA ASN A 97 12.38 12.80 -0.83
C ASN A 97 11.24 13.69 -1.38
N ILE A 98 9.98 13.29 -1.17
CA ILE A 98 8.83 13.90 -1.86
C ILE A 98 7.69 14.27 -0.89
N ASP A 99 7.06 15.44 -1.10
CA ASP A 99 5.93 15.98 -0.32
C ASP A 99 4.58 15.23 -0.49
N SER A 100 4.57 14.06 -1.14
CA SER A 100 3.37 13.26 -1.48
C SER A 100 3.33 11.90 -0.79
N GLU A 101 4.06 11.77 0.32
CA GLU A 101 4.15 10.59 1.19
C GLU A 101 2.80 9.97 1.51
N TYR A 102 1.90 10.80 2.02
CA TYR A 102 0.60 10.35 2.45
C TYR A 102 -0.21 9.83 1.27
N GLU A 103 -0.20 10.54 0.14
CA GLU A 103 -0.95 10.21 -1.06
C GLU A 103 -0.50 8.86 -1.65
N ILE A 104 0.81 8.63 -1.76
CA ILE A 104 1.37 7.38 -2.31
C ILE A 104 1.06 6.19 -1.40
N ILE A 105 1.36 6.31 -0.11
CA ILE A 105 1.08 5.23 0.86
C ILE A 105 -0.42 4.94 0.92
N ALA A 106 -1.26 5.98 0.92
CA ALA A 106 -2.71 5.82 0.90
C ALA A 106 -3.20 5.10 -0.35
N ALA A 107 -2.66 5.43 -1.53
CA ALA A 107 -3.03 4.80 -2.79
C ALA A 107 -2.71 3.30 -2.79
N CYS A 108 -1.55 2.91 -2.26
CA CYS A 108 -1.16 1.49 -2.14
C CYS A 108 -2.13 0.73 -1.22
N LEU A 109 -2.48 1.30 -0.07
CA LEU A 109 -3.28 0.64 0.97
C LEU A 109 -4.79 0.57 0.68
N LYS A 110 -5.34 1.54 -0.06
CA LYS A 110 -6.79 1.72 -0.26
C LYS A 110 -7.51 0.44 -0.70
N ASN A 111 -6.86 -0.39 -1.51
CA ASN A 111 -7.44 -1.63 -2.05
C ASN A 111 -6.72 -2.92 -1.58
N ASN A 112 -5.62 -2.81 -0.83
CA ASN A 112 -4.73 -3.94 -0.54
C ASN A 112 -4.33 -4.02 0.95
N SER A 113 -5.22 -3.64 1.86
CA SER A 113 -4.91 -3.51 3.30
C SER A 113 -5.12 -4.78 4.13
N ASP A 114 -5.44 -5.93 3.52
CA ASP A 114 -5.72 -7.15 4.27
C ASP A 114 -4.49 -7.71 5.03
N ILE A 115 -3.26 -7.40 4.59
CA ILE A 115 -2.03 -7.76 5.33
C ILE A 115 -2.01 -7.20 6.74
N LEU A 116 -2.67 -6.05 6.98
CA LEU A 116 -2.72 -5.40 8.29
C LEU A 116 -3.53 -6.23 9.31
N LEU A 117 -4.30 -7.21 8.84
CA LEU A 117 -5.10 -8.13 9.64
C LEU A 117 -4.43 -9.50 9.80
N CYS A 118 -3.19 -9.65 9.33
CA CYS A 118 -2.48 -10.92 9.36
C CYS A 118 -2.32 -11.44 10.80
N ASN A 119 -2.36 -12.76 10.94
CA ASN A 119 -2.16 -13.43 12.23
C ASN A 119 -0.70 -13.89 12.46
N LYS A 120 0.21 -13.62 11.53
CA LYS A 120 1.64 -13.86 11.67
C LYS A 120 2.26 -12.68 12.42
N TYR A 121 3.14 -12.91 13.37
CA TYR A 121 3.79 -11.80 14.07
C TYR A 121 4.83 -11.12 13.18
N VAL A 122 4.78 -9.78 13.08
CA VAL A 122 5.59 -9.01 12.10
C VAL A 122 7.06 -8.93 12.45
N PHE A 123 7.40 -8.99 13.74
CA PHE A 123 8.78 -9.02 14.21
C PHE A 123 9.29 -10.44 14.48
N ASP A 124 8.64 -11.44 13.88
CA ASP A 124 9.17 -12.80 13.82
C ASP A 124 10.04 -12.95 12.56
N ASN A 125 11.28 -13.41 12.74
CA ASN A 125 12.25 -13.53 11.66
C ASN A 125 11.78 -14.53 10.59
N ASP A 126 11.05 -15.57 11.00
CA ASP A 126 10.51 -16.58 10.09
C ASP A 126 9.46 -15.99 9.12
N ASN A 127 8.84 -14.87 9.50
CA ASN A 127 7.82 -14.20 8.70
C ASN A 127 8.37 -13.09 7.79
N ILE A 128 9.67 -12.75 7.85
CA ILE A 128 10.26 -11.66 7.07
C ILE A 128 9.98 -11.82 5.57
N LYS A 129 10.24 -13.02 5.01
CA LYS A 129 10.02 -13.27 3.58
C LYS A 129 8.55 -13.13 3.18
N TYR A 130 7.64 -13.56 4.05
CA TYR A 130 6.21 -13.42 3.83
C TYR A 130 5.81 -11.95 3.77
N TYR A 131 6.22 -11.15 4.76
CA TYR A 131 5.88 -9.73 4.80
C TYR A 131 6.45 -8.93 3.63
N ARG A 132 7.72 -9.17 3.26
CA ARG A 132 8.34 -8.49 2.09
C ARG A 132 7.53 -8.74 0.81
N ARG A 133 7.18 -10.00 0.54
CA ARG A 133 6.37 -10.35 -0.63
C ARG A 133 5.00 -9.67 -0.62
N GLU A 134 4.32 -9.66 0.52
CA GLU A 134 3.00 -9.02 0.64
C GLU A 134 3.12 -7.49 0.49
N TYR A 135 4.18 -6.87 1.01
CA TYR A 135 4.44 -5.45 0.84
C TYR A 135 4.78 -5.10 -0.60
N ASP A 136 5.63 -5.87 -1.28
CA ASP A 136 5.92 -5.69 -2.70
C ASP A 136 4.63 -5.75 -3.52
N LYS A 137 3.79 -6.77 -3.26
CA LYS A 137 2.49 -6.91 -3.92
C LYS A 137 1.61 -5.68 -3.72
N ILE A 138 1.49 -5.17 -2.50
CA ILE A 138 0.71 -3.96 -2.19
C ILE A 138 1.23 -2.74 -2.97
N ILE A 139 2.54 -2.58 -3.04
CA ILE A 139 3.20 -1.48 -3.74
C ILE A 139 2.93 -1.55 -5.24
N VAL A 140 3.06 -2.74 -5.84
CA VAL A 140 2.92 -2.90 -7.29
C VAL A 140 1.50 -3.10 -7.78
N SER A 141 0.52 -3.39 -6.91
CA SER A 141 -0.85 -3.75 -7.31
C SER A 141 -1.52 -2.75 -8.26
N ASN A 142 -1.45 -1.45 -7.94
CA ASN A 142 -2.08 -0.43 -8.80
C ASN A 142 -1.26 -0.20 -10.08
N PHE A 143 0.07 -0.25 -9.98
CA PHE A 143 0.95 -0.19 -11.16
C PHE A 143 0.67 -1.34 -12.13
N TYR A 144 0.59 -2.57 -11.62
CA TYR A 144 0.21 -3.77 -12.37
C TYR A 144 -1.15 -3.60 -13.07
N TYR A 145 -2.16 -3.10 -12.35
CA TYR A 145 -3.47 -2.83 -12.94
C TYR A 145 -3.37 -1.82 -14.10
N ASN A 146 -2.61 -0.73 -13.91
CA ASN A 146 -2.46 0.31 -14.91
C ASN A 146 -1.70 -0.19 -16.15
N ILE A 147 -0.61 -0.95 -16.00
CA ILE A 147 0.12 -1.49 -17.17
C ILE A 147 -0.72 -2.48 -17.97
N CYS A 148 -1.57 -3.28 -17.31
CA CYS A 148 -2.52 -4.15 -17.99
C CYS A 148 -3.60 -3.36 -18.72
N THR A 149 -3.96 -2.19 -18.18
CA THR A 149 -4.96 -1.29 -18.77
C THR A 149 -4.41 -0.58 -20.00
N PHE A 150 -3.15 -0.11 -19.96
CA PHE A 150 -2.48 0.62 -21.06
C PHE A 150 -1.65 -0.28 -21.98
N LYS A 151 -1.93 -1.59 -21.99
CA LYS A 151 -1.04 -2.55 -22.62
C LYS A 151 -0.86 -2.33 -24.12
N GLU A 152 -1.91 -1.87 -24.80
CA GLU A 152 -1.89 -1.66 -26.25
C GLU A 152 -1.10 -0.38 -26.60
N GLU A 153 -1.25 0.66 -25.79
CA GLU A 153 -0.61 1.96 -26.02
C GLU A 153 0.86 2.00 -25.61
N LEU A 154 1.23 1.26 -24.55
CA LEU A 154 2.57 1.30 -23.97
C LEU A 154 3.40 0.03 -24.26
N ASN A 155 2.96 -0.85 -25.17
CA ASN A 155 3.61 -2.14 -25.41
C ASN A 155 5.11 -2.02 -25.74
N GLU A 156 5.49 -1.04 -26.57
CA GLU A 156 6.89 -0.83 -26.96
C GLU A 156 7.79 -0.57 -25.74
N TYR A 157 7.32 0.26 -24.80
CA TYR A 157 8.05 0.50 -23.55
C TYR A 157 8.13 -0.75 -22.67
N PHE A 158 7.08 -1.56 -22.61
CA PHE A 158 7.10 -2.81 -21.86
C PHE A 158 8.07 -3.83 -22.47
N GLU A 159 8.13 -3.92 -23.79
CA GLU A 159 9.12 -4.75 -24.50
C GLU A 159 10.56 -4.29 -24.23
N ASP A 160 10.81 -2.98 -24.14
CA ASP A 160 12.11 -2.42 -23.74
C ASP A 160 12.49 -2.78 -22.29
N PHE A 161 11.51 -3.02 -21.41
CA PHE A 161 11.70 -3.61 -20.08
C PHE A 161 11.75 -5.15 -20.10
N SER A 162 11.70 -5.77 -21.28
CA SER A 162 11.59 -7.22 -21.49
C SER A 162 10.36 -7.83 -20.80
N VAL A 163 9.26 -7.08 -20.70
CA VAL A 163 8.01 -7.46 -20.04
C VAL A 163 6.99 -7.86 -21.09
N LYS A 164 6.36 -9.02 -20.91
CA LYS A 164 5.18 -9.42 -21.70
C LYS A 164 3.96 -9.32 -20.80
N VAL A 165 3.19 -8.25 -20.97
CA VAL A 165 2.09 -7.90 -20.04
C VAL A 165 1.08 -9.04 -19.90
N ASP A 166 0.70 -9.70 -21.00
CA ASP A 166 -0.25 -10.83 -20.99
C ASP A 166 0.24 -12.08 -20.23
N LYS A 167 1.53 -12.13 -19.86
CA LYS A 167 2.12 -13.25 -19.11
C LYS A 167 2.37 -12.95 -17.64
N LEU A 168 2.17 -11.71 -17.21
CA LEU A 168 2.42 -11.32 -15.83
C LEU A 168 1.37 -11.91 -14.89
N ASN A 169 1.82 -12.31 -13.71
CA ASN A 169 0.96 -12.75 -12.63
C ASN A 169 1.32 -12.04 -11.31
N ILE A 170 0.37 -11.29 -10.75
CA ILE A 170 0.54 -10.55 -9.49
C ILE A 170 0.66 -11.46 -8.25
N ASP A 171 0.45 -12.77 -8.42
CA ASP A 171 0.71 -13.78 -7.39
C ASP A 171 2.07 -14.47 -7.56
N ASP A 172 2.76 -14.30 -8.68
CA ASP A 172 4.11 -14.84 -8.90
C ASP A 172 5.19 -13.93 -8.31
N ALA A 173 6.14 -14.52 -7.57
CA ALA A 173 7.17 -13.75 -6.87
C ALA A 173 8.16 -13.06 -7.82
N ASN A 174 8.50 -13.70 -8.94
CA ASN A 174 9.44 -13.13 -9.92
C ASN A 174 8.79 -11.97 -10.68
N ASP A 175 7.51 -12.10 -11.02
CA ASP A 175 6.76 -11.03 -11.68
C ASP A 175 6.56 -9.83 -10.75
N ILE A 176 6.26 -10.05 -9.47
CA ILE A 176 6.19 -8.98 -8.46
C ILE A 176 7.54 -8.25 -8.35
N GLU A 177 8.66 -8.99 -8.25
CA GLU A 177 9.99 -8.41 -8.16
C GLU A 177 10.32 -7.58 -9.42
N LYS A 178 9.99 -8.10 -10.60
CA LYS A 178 10.18 -7.41 -11.86
C LYS A 178 9.39 -6.11 -11.94
N LEU A 179 8.12 -6.13 -11.54
CA LEU A 179 7.26 -4.95 -11.47
C LEU A 179 7.78 -3.92 -10.48
N LEU A 180 8.26 -4.37 -9.31
CA LEU A 180 8.83 -3.49 -8.31
C LEU A 180 10.09 -2.80 -8.83
N ASN A 181 10.97 -3.54 -9.52
CA ASN A 181 12.18 -2.99 -10.10
C ASN A 181 11.88 -1.98 -11.21
N MET A 182 10.91 -2.25 -12.08
CA MET A 182 10.42 -1.27 -13.06
C MET A 182 9.93 0.00 -12.37
N LEU A 183 9.03 -0.16 -11.40
CA LEU A 183 8.43 0.95 -10.66
C LEU A 183 9.51 1.81 -9.98
N LYS A 184 10.52 1.20 -9.37
CA LYS A 184 11.66 1.89 -8.74
C LYS A 184 12.48 2.70 -9.73
N VAL A 185 12.84 2.13 -10.89
CA VAL A 185 13.67 2.85 -11.86
C VAL A 185 12.89 3.98 -12.54
N ILE A 186 11.60 3.78 -12.81
CA ILE A 186 10.75 4.85 -13.33
C ILE A 186 10.60 5.95 -12.28
N TYR A 187 10.32 5.60 -11.02
CA TYR A 187 10.25 6.55 -9.90
C TYR A 187 11.54 7.38 -9.77
N LEU A 188 12.71 6.73 -9.78
CA LEU A 188 14.00 7.40 -9.56
C LEU A 188 14.36 8.40 -10.67
N TYR A 189 13.93 8.14 -11.90
CA TYR A 189 14.25 8.98 -13.06
C TYR A 189 13.25 10.11 -13.29
N ASN A 190 12.20 10.19 -12.48
CA ASN A 190 11.15 11.19 -12.61
C ASN A 190 11.05 12.02 -11.32
N ASN A 191 11.36 13.31 -11.41
CA ASN A 191 11.38 14.22 -10.25
C ASN A 191 10.05 14.95 -10.02
N ASP A 192 9.10 14.88 -10.98
CA ASP A 192 7.80 15.52 -10.82
C ASP A 192 6.90 14.69 -9.89
N LYS A 193 6.57 15.29 -8.75
CA LYS A 193 5.84 14.67 -7.64
C LYS A 193 4.43 14.22 -8.04
N HIS A 194 3.74 15.03 -8.84
CA HIS A 194 2.36 14.75 -9.25
C HIS A 194 2.32 13.65 -10.31
N VAL A 195 3.30 13.65 -11.21
CA VAL A 195 3.44 12.61 -12.23
C VAL A 195 3.86 11.29 -11.60
N VAL A 196 4.74 11.28 -10.60
CA VAL A 196 5.15 10.03 -9.90
C VAL A 196 4.01 9.42 -9.08
N LEU A 197 3.17 10.23 -8.43
CA LEU A 197 1.97 9.75 -7.73
C LEU A 197 1.08 8.90 -8.66
N SER A 198 1.10 9.21 -9.96
CA SER A 198 0.31 8.53 -10.98
C SER A 198 0.64 7.04 -11.11
N LEU A 199 1.87 6.63 -10.80
CA LEU A 199 2.31 5.23 -10.80
C LEU A 199 1.57 4.39 -9.73
N PHE A 200 1.13 5.04 -8.65
CA PHE A 200 0.53 4.37 -7.49
C PHE A 200 -1.00 4.49 -7.48
N ASN A 201 -1.59 5.38 -8.27
CA ASN A 201 -3.04 5.55 -8.35
C ASN A 201 -3.64 4.58 -9.37
N LYS A 202 -4.71 3.89 -8.98
CA LYS A 202 -5.47 3.06 -9.89
C LYS A 202 -6.22 3.92 -10.91
N VAL A 203 -5.99 3.70 -12.21
CA VAL A 203 -6.66 4.41 -13.29
C VAL A 203 -8.17 4.09 -13.34
N THR A 204 -8.96 5.09 -13.71
CA THR A 204 -10.40 4.98 -14.03
C THR A 204 -10.64 5.47 -15.46
N MET A 205 -11.81 5.17 -16.03
CA MET A 205 -12.18 5.67 -17.37
C MET A 205 -12.11 7.20 -17.45
N ASP A 206 -12.58 7.91 -16.42
CA ASP A 206 -12.58 9.37 -16.36
C ASP A 206 -11.16 9.97 -16.32
N THR A 207 -10.18 9.18 -15.85
CA THR A 207 -8.79 9.63 -15.67
C THR A 207 -7.83 8.96 -16.65
N TYR A 208 -8.35 8.15 -17.57
CA TYR A 208 -7.58 7.29 -18.47
C TYR A 208 -6.53 8.07 -19.26
N LYS A 209 -6.96 9.10 -19.99
CA LYS A 209 -6.08 9.87 -20.88
C LYS A 209 -4.99 10.60 -20.09
N PHE A 210 -5.36 11.22 -18.97
CA PHE A 210 -4.42 11.92 -18.10
C PHE A 210 -3.32 10.98 -17.56
N TYR A 211 -3.71 9.79 -17.09
CA TYR A 211 -2.75 8.81 -16.58
C TYR A 211 -1.89 8.18 -17.68
N LEU A 212 -2.48 7.90 -18.86
CA LEU A 212 -1.73 7.40 -20.00
C LEU A 212 -0.62 8.39 -20.42
N ASP A 213 -0.99 9.67 -20.60
CA ASP A 213 -0.03 10.72 -20.99
C ASP A 213 1.10 10.86 -19.94
N GLY A 214 0.76 10.73 -18.66
CA GLY A 214 1.74 10.71 -17.57
C GLY A 214 2.69 9.51 -17.63
N PHE A 215 2.18 8.31 -17.90
CA PHE A 215 2.99 7.10 -18.07
C PHE A 215 3.92 7.19 -19.29
N GLU A 216 3.40 7.65 -20.44
CA GLU A 216 4.20 7.89 -21.64
C GLU A 216 5.37 8.84 -21.35
N PHE A 217 5.09 9.97 -20.69
CA PHE A 217 6.11 10.94 -20.33
C PHE A 217 7.18 10.36 -19.40
N MET A 218 6.77 9.59 -18.38
CA MET A 218 7.71 8.99 -17.42
C MET A 218 8.60 7.93 -18.07
N PHE A 219 8.03 7.09 -18.95
CA PHE A 219 8.77 6.06 -19.66
C PHE A 219 9.75 6.70 -20.66
N TYR A 220 9.27 7.67 -21.44
CA TYR A 220 10.11 8.45 -22.35
C TYR A 220 11.29 9.10 -21.62
N SER A 221 11.05 9.73 -20.47
CA SER A 221 12.09 10.35 -19.65
C SER A 221 13.14 9.35 -19.18
N TYR A 222 12.72 8.19 -18.68
CA TYR A 222 13.61 7.11 -18.27
C TYR A 222 14.48 6.60 -19.43
N PHE A 223 13.86 6.25 -20.57
CA PHE A 223 14.60 5.66 -21.69
C PHE A 223 15.55 6.64 -22.37
N ASN A 224 15.22 7.93 -22.45
CA ASN A 224 16.14 8.93 -22.99
C ASN A 224 17.31 9.23 -22.06
N MET A 225 17.07 9.35 -20.76
CA MET A 225 18.15 9.56 -19.79
C MET A 225 19.04 8.31 -19.65
N ARG A 226 18.53 7.12 -19.95
CA ARG A 226 19.35 5.91 -20.04
C ARG A 226 20.26 5.94 -21.26
N LYS A 227 19.77 6.40 -22.42
CA LYS A 227 20.57 6.54 -23.65
C LYS A 227 21.68 7.59 -23.53
N SER A 228 21.53 8.62 -22.71
CA SER A 228 22.58 9.65 -22.51
C SER A 228 23.69 9.25 -21.54
N LYS A 229 23.55 8.12 -20.83
CA LYS A 229 24.52 7.60 -19.86
C LYS A 229 25.32 6.38 -20.38
N ASN A 230 24.96 5.85 -21.54
CA ASN A 230 25.64 4.76 -22.24
C ASN A 230 26.38 5.30 -23.46
#